data_AF-A0A450UCZ2-F1
#
_entry.id   AF-A0A450UCZ2-F1
#
_cell.length_a   1.000
_cell.length_b   1.000
_cell.length_c   1.000
_cell.angle_alpha   90.00
_cell.angle_beta   90.00
_cell.angle_gamma   90.00
#
_symmetry.space_group_name_H-M   'P 1'
#
loop_
_entity.id
_entity.type
_entity.pdbx_description
1 polymer ?
#
loop_
_entity_poly.entity_id
_entity_poly.type
_entity_poly.pdbx_seq_one_letter_code
_entity_poly.pdbx_strand_id
1 'polypeptide(L)'
;MIGVGSDARTRFLATLEVARRELLVFGYSHTRLFSMTMDADWVRRLTDDMAAAEILEAFVSRFGRFQDTVGDKLIPRALVVLLERPRSFIDNLSRAEQLGWIENAEAWVTARELRNRLIHEYMTDANGFVADIHAAGEFIGMFRDSYASLLAIAEGRFGVPEHKLQEYLHPIVVEVSNEDR
;
A
#
# COMPACT_ATOMS: atom_id res chain seq x y z
N MET A 1 26.63 19.30 -1.92
CA MET A 1 25.92 18.14 -2.51
C MET A 1 25.65 16.97 -1.53
N ILE A 2 26.11 17.03 -0.27
CA ILE A 2 26.01 15.91 0.69
C ILE A 2 24.60 15.77 1.33
N GLY A 3 23.76 16.81 1.28
CA GLY A 3 22.45 16.82 1.95
C GLY A 3 21.31 16.04 1.26
N VAL A 4 21.22 16.09 -0.07
CA VAL A 4 20.06 15.53 -0.80
C VAL A 4 20.04 13.99 -0.79
N GLY A 5 21.21 13.34 -0.85
CA GLY A 5 21.31 11.88 -0.83
C GLY A 5 20.98 11.26 0.54
N SER A 6 21.30 11.97 1.63
CA SER A 6 20.97 11.54 3.00
C SER A 6 19.48 11.65 3.29
N ASP A 7 18.84 12.72 2.81
CA ASP A 7 17.40 12.95 2.97
C ASP A 7 16.57 11.93 2.15
N ALA A 8 16.90 11.73 0.88
CA ALA A 8 16.20 10.76 0.02
C ALA A 8 16.25 9.33 0.58
N ARG A 9 17.43 8.89 1.04
CA ARG A 9 17.59 7.59 1.71
C ARG A 9 16.70 7.50 2.95
N THR A 10 16.74 8.51 3.82
CA THR A 10 15.98 8.51 5.08
C THR A 10 14.48 8.44 4.82
N ARG A 11 13.97 9.25 3.88
CA ARG A 11 12.56 9.25 3.47
C ARG A 11 12.15 7.90 2.87
N PHE A 12 12.98 7.29 2.02
CA PHE A 12 12.71 5.95 1.48
C PHE A 12 12.59 4.90 2.60
N LEU A 13 13.58 4.80 3.50
CA LEU A 13 13.59 3.82 4.59
C LEU A 13 12.44 4.03 5.59
N ALA A 14 12.11 5.28 5.91
CA ALA A 14 10.97 5.60 6.76
C ALA A 14 9.64 5.17 6.13
N THR A 15 9.48 5.38 4.82
CA THR A 15 8.28 4.96 4.07
C THR A 15 8.16 3.45 4.01
N LEU A 16 9.29 2.77 3.84
CA LEU A 16 9.34 1.32 3.82
C LEU A 16 8.88 0.73 5.17
N GLU A 17 9.24 1.35 6.30
CA GLU A 17 8.71 0.97 7.61
C GLU A 17 7.20 1.20 7.74
N VAL A 18 6.69 2.33 7.22
CA VAL A 18 5.24 2.59 7.19
C VAL A 18 4.53 1.52 6.38
N ALA A 19 5.02 1.21 5.17
CA ALA A 19 4.47 0.17 4.31
C ALA A 19 4.48 -1.20 5.00
N ARG A 20 5.55 -1.54 5.74
CA ARG A 20 5.64 -2.79 6.52
C ARG A 20 4.52 -2.90 7.56
N ARG A 21 4.32 -1.83 8.34
CA ARG A 21 3.27 -1.79 9.38
C ARG A 21 1.88 -1.89 8.76
N GLU A 22 1.66 -1.19 7.65
CA GLU A 22 0.40 -1.24 6.91
C GLU A 22 0.14 -2.63 6.34
N LEU A 23 1.14 -3.29 5.74
CA LEU A 23 1.02 -4.64 5.22
C LEU A 23 0.66 -5.65 6.30
N LEU A 24 1.24 -5.51 7.51
CA LEU A 24 0.93 -6.37 8.65
C LEU A 24 -0.54 -6.25 9.07
N VAL A 25 -1.05 -5.04 9.28
CA VAL A 25 -2.45 -4.84 9.70
C VAL A 25 -3.44 -5.10 8.56
N PHE A 26 -3.02 -4.88 7.32
CA PHE A 26 -3.78 -5.24 6.12
C PHE A 26 -3.92 -6.76 6.01
N GLY A 27 -2.84 -7.52 6.18
CA GLY A 27 -2.85 -8.98 6.19
C GLY A 27 -3.75 -9.58 7.28
N TYR A 28 -3.79 -8.94 8.46
CA TYR A 28 -4.74 -9.31 9.51
C TYR A 28 -6.21 -9.09 9.07
N SER A 29 -6.54 -7.92 8.53
CA SER A 29 -7.89 -7.63 8.04
C SER A 29 -8.31 -8.54 6.90
N HIS A 30 -7.40 -8.83 5.97
CA HIS A 30 -7.62 -9.78 4.89
C HIS A 30 -7.96 -11.15 5.46
N THR A 31 -7.08 -11.73 6.29
CA THR A 31 -7.32 -13.07 6.87
C THR A 31 -8.66 -13.14 7.62
N ARG A 32 -9.01 -12.08 8.36
CA ARG A 32 -10.27 -11.99 9.09
C ARG A 32 -11.48 -11.96 8.17
N LEU A 33 -11.50 -11.06 7.18
CA LEU A 33 -12.62 -10.92 6.24
C LEU A 33 -12.81 -12.20 5.40
N PHE A 34 -11.73 -12.74 4.85
CA PHE A 34 -11.77 -13.93 3.98
C PHE A 34 -11.96 -15.26 4.72
N SER A 35 -12.03 -15.23 6.06
CA SER A 35 -12.49 -16.37 6.85
C SER A 35 -14.02 -16.46 6.97
N MET A 36 -14.72 -15.40 6.55
CA MET A 36 -16.18 -15.30 6.58
C MET A 36 -16.78 -15.88 5.29
N THR A 37 -18.01 -16.38 5.36
CA THR A 37 -18.80 -16.67 4.15
C THR A 37 -19.45 -15.37 3.67
N MET A 38 -19.07 -14.92 2.48
CA MET A 38 -19.52 -13.67 1.89
C MET A 38 -20.34 -13.98 0.64
N ASP A 39 -21.63 -13.66 0.70
CA ASP A 39 -22.56 -13.74 -0.42
C ASP A 39 -23.40 -12.45 -0.50
N ALA A 40 -24.29 -12.37 -1.48
CA ALA A 40 -25.11 -11.17 -1.66
C ALA A 40 -26.05 -10.91 -0.48
N ASP A 41 -26.45 -11.95 0.26
CA ASP A 41 -27.26 -11.81 1.47
C ASP A 41 -26.44 -11.24 2.63
N TRP A 42 -25.16 -11.63 2.75
CA TRP A 42 -24.21 -11.02 3.69
C TRP A 42 -24.06 -9.52 3.40
N VAL A 43 -23.90 -9.11 2.14
CA VAL A 43 -23.82 -7.68 1.76
C VAL A 43 -25.09 -6.93 2.14
N ARG A 44 -26.27 -7.49 1.84
CA ARG A 44 -27.57 -6.87 2.16
C ARG A 44 -27.76 -6.64 3.66
N ARG A 45 -27.15 -7.47 4.51
CA ARG A 45 -27.23 -7.36 5.97
C ARG A 45 -26.17 -6.47 6.59
N LEU A 46 -25.24 -5.89 5.84
CA LEU A 46 -24.18 -5.04 6.41
C LEU A 46 -24.72 -3.85 7.22
N THR A 47 -25.89 -3.32 6.87
CA THR A 47 -26.53 -2.23 7.62
C THR A 47 -27.12 -2.69 8.97
N ASP A 48 -27.40 -3.99 9.12
CA ASP A 48 -27.92 -4.58 10.36
C ASP A 48 -26.82 -5.27 11.18
N ASP A 49 -25.74 -5.71 10.54
CA ASP A 49 -24.57 -6.36 11.14
C ASP A 49 -23.36 -5.41 11.13
N MET A 50 -23.33 -4.52 12.12
CA MET A 50 -22.24 -3.55 12.30
C MET A 50 -20.87 -4.23 12.47
N ALA A 51 -20.82 -5.41 13.09
CA ALA A 51 -19.55 -6.11 13.29
C ALA A 51 -18.97 -6.60 11.94
N ALA A 52 -19.81 -7.11 11.04
CA ALA A 52 -19.40 -7.46 9.68
C ALA A 52 -19.00 -6.23 8.86
N ALA A 53 -19.76 -5.14 8.96
CA ALA A 53 -19.45 -3.87 8.29
C ALA A 53 -18.09 -3.30 8.71
N GLU A 54 -17.78 -3.30 10.01
CA GLU A 54 -16.49 -2.83 10.52
C GLU A 54 -15.31 -3.69 10.03
N ILE A 55 -15.49 -5.01 9.90
CA ILE A 55 -14.46 -5.89 9.36
C ILE A 55 -14.18 -5.56 7.89
N LEU A 56 -15.23 -5.35 7.09
CA LEU A 56 -15.13 -4.95 5.69
C LEU A 56 -14.48 -3.58 5.54
N GLU A 57 -14.95 -2.57 6.27
CA GLU A 57 -14.37 -1.21 6.24
C GLU A 57 -12.89 -1.21 6.61
N ALA A 58 -12.51 -2.00 7.62
CA ALA A 58 -11.12 -2.15 8.01
C ALA A 58 -10.27 -2.74 6.86
N PHE A 59 -10.78 -3.73 6.13
CA PHE A 59 -10.11 -4.27 4.95
C PHE A 59 -10.00 -3.24 3.83
N VAL A 60 -11.11 -2.63 3.41
CA VAL A 60 -11.15 -1.66 2.29
C VAL A 60 -10.25 -0.46 2.58
N SER A 61 -10.30 0.07 3.80
CA SER A 61 -9.44 1.18 4.22
C SER A 61 -7.95 0.83 4.15
N ARG A 62 -7.57 -0.37 4.61
CA ARG A 62 -6.17 -0.83 4.62
C ARG A 62 -5.67 -1.21 3.22
N PHE A 63 -6.54 -1.79 2.39
CA PHE A 63 -6.26 -2.08 0.97
C PHE A 63 -5.89 -0.80 0.20
N GLY A 64 -6.70 0.26 0.35
CA GLY A 64 -6.41 1.54 -0.29
C GLY A 64 -5.17 2.24 0.29
N ARG A 65 -5.01 2.23 1.62
CA ARG A 65 -3.89 2.90 2.28
C ARG A 65 -2.54 2.30 1.89
N PHE A 66 -2.44 0.98 1.85
CA PHE A 66 -1.21 0.31 1.44
C PHE A 66 -0.82 0.68 0.00
N GLN A 67 -1.79 0.73 -0.92
CA GLN A 67 -1.57 1.18 -2.30
C GLN A 67 -1.09 2.62 -2.37
N ASP A 68 -1.71 3.54 -1.63
CA ASP A 68 -1.29 4.96 -1.59
C ASP A 68 0.14 5.08 -1.02
N THR A 69 0.49 4.31 0.00
CA THR A 69 1.84 4.32 0.57
C THR A 69 2.86 3.75 -0.41
N VAL A 70 2.59 2.60 -1.03
CA VAL A 70 3.58 1.96 -1.89
C VAL A 70 3.65 2.64 -3.26
N GLY A 71 2.51 2.77 -3.94
CA GLY A 71 2.41 3.30 -5.30
C GLY A 71 2.72 4.79 -5.39
N ASP A 72 2.12 5.61 -4.50
CA ASP A 72 2.26 7.07 -4.62
C ASP A 72 3.50 7.61 -3.91
N LYS A 73 4.12 6.83 -3.01
CA LYS A 73 5.25 7.32 -2.20
C LYS A 73 6.47 6.42 -2.28
N LEU A 74 6.35 5.13 -1.97
CA LEU A 74 7.52 4.26 -1.83
C LEU A 74 8.24 4.04 -3.17
N ILE A 75 7.49 3.72 -4.24
CA ILE A 75 8.04 3.54 -5.59
C ILE A 75 8.74 4.83 -6.07
N PRO A 76 8.10 6.02 -6.06
CA PRO A 76 8.79 7.27 -6.38
C PRO A 76 10.05 7.51 -5.54
N ARG A 77 10.01 7.24 -4.23
CA ARG A 77 11.17 7.42 -3.35
C ARG A 77 12.31 6.43 -3.68
N ALA A 78 11.98 5.21 -4.07
CA ALA A 78 12.96 4.22 -4.54
C ALA A 78 13.64 4.69 -5.84
N LEU A 79 12.89 5.26 -6.78
CA LEU A 79 13.45 5.86 -8.00
C LEU A 79 14.42 7.01 -7.68
N VAL A 80 14.06 7.91 -6.76
CA VAL A 80 14.96 9.00 -6.31
C VAL A 80 16.25 8.45 -5.71
N VAL A 81 16.19 7.37 -4.93
CA VAL A 81 17.38 6.68 -4.39
C VAL A 81 18.30 6.13 -5.49
N LEU A 82 17.74 5.76 -6.64
CA LEU A 82 18.49 5.38 -7.84
C LEU A 82 18.94 6.57 -8.70
N LEU A 83 18.72 7.80 -8.24
CA LEU A 83 18.97 9.05 -8.97
C LEU A 83 18.09 9.20 -10.23
N GLU A 84 16.98 8.47 -10.30
CA GLU A 84 15.95 8.67 -11.31
C GLU A 84 14.95 9.76 -10.88
N ARG A 85 14.30 10.40 -11.85
CA ARG A 85 13.26 11.40 -11.59
C ARG A 85 11.88 10.73 -11.68
N PRO A 86 11.11 10.69 -10.58
CA PRO A 86 9.73 10.21 -10.64
C PRO A 86 8.87 11.05 -11.59
N ARG A 87 7.91 10.40 -12.22
CA ARG A 87 6.94 11.00 -13.16
C ARG A 87 5.52 10.70 -12.69
N SER A 88 4.57 10.56 -13.63
CA SER A 88 3.20 10.18 -13.33
C SER A 88 3.13 8.80 -12.65
N PHE A 89 2.00 8.51 -12.00
CA PHE A 89 1.78 7.22 -11.33
C PHE A 89 2.03 6.03 -12.26
N ILE A 90 1.41 6.03 -13.45
CA ILE A 90 1.56 4.95 -14.44
C ILE A 90 3.01 4.83 -14.89
N ASP A 91 3.69 5.94 -15.20
CA ASP A 91 5.10 5.91 -15.60
C ASP A 91 6.01 5.31 -14.52
N ASN A 92 5.71 5.59 -13.25
CA ASN A 92 6.47 5.06 -12.12
C ASN A 92 6.21 3.55 -11.95
N LEU A 93 4.98 3.08 -12.16
CA LEU A 93 4.66 1.65 -12.16
C LEU A 93 5.34 0.92 -13.31
N SER A 94 5.26 1.42 -14.55
CA SER A 94 5.98 0.83 -15.68
C SER A 94 7.48 0.77 -15.42
N ARG A 95 8.04 1.80 -14.77
CA ARG A 95 9.45 1.79 -14.40
C ARG A 95 9.76 0.77 -13.31
N ALA A 96 8.90 0.66 -12.29
CA ALA A 96 9.04 -0.33 -11.23
C ALA A 96 8.97 -1.76 -11.77
N GLU A 97 8.11 -2.01 -12.76
CA GLU A 97 8.00 -3.29 -13.46
C GLU A 97 9.28 -3.64 -14.22
N GLN A 98 9.83 -2.69 -15.00
CA GLN A 98 11.12 -2.87 -15.68
C GLN A 98 12.28 -3.14 -14.72
N LEU A 99 12.21 -2.62 -13.50
CA LEU A 99 13.20 -2.82 -12.45
C LEU A 99 12.95 -4.08 -11.62
N GLY A 100 11.85 -4.81 -11.88
CA GLY A 100 11.46 -6.03 -11.16
C GLY A 100 10.93 -5.78 -9.74
N TRP A 101 10.54 -4.55 -9.41
CA TRP A 101 9.97 -4.23 -8.10
C TRP A 101 8.51 -4.61 -7.98
N ILE A 102 7.81 -4.63 -9.11
CA ILE A 102 6.46 -5.15 -9.24
C ILE A 102 6.45 -6.09 -10.45
N GLU A 103 5.58 -7.08 -10.45
CA GLU A 103 5.49 -8.03 -11.56
C GLU A 103 4.66 -7.48 -12.74
N ASN A 104 3.60 -6.73 -12.44
CA ASN A 104 2.66 -6.24 -13.44
C ASN A 104 2.15 -4.84 -13.09
N ALA A 105 2.46 -3.84 -13.92
CA ALA A 105 2.03 -2.46 -13.72
C ALA A 105 0.51 -2.27 -13.93
N GLU A 106 -0.09 -2.99 -14.86
CA GLU A 106 -1.53 -2.96 -15.15
C GLU A 106 -2.34 -3.50 -13.96
N ALA A 107 -1.88 -4.57 -13.34
CA ALA A 107 -2.51 -5.15 -12.15
C ALA A 107 -2.58 -4.15 -10.98
N TRP A 108 -1.56 -3.30 -10.82
CA TRP A 108 -1.58 -2.21 -9.85
C TRP A 108 -2.62 -1.12 -10.19
N VAL A 109 -2.80 -0.81 -11.47
CA VAL A 109 -3.86 0.12 -11.93
C VAL A 109 -5.23 -0.49 -11.65
N THR A 110 -5.45 -1.76 -11.99
CA THR A 110 -6.70 -2.49 -11.71
C THR A 110 -7.02 -2.50 -10.22
N ALA A 111 -6.02 -2.77 -9.36
CA ALA A 111 -6.22 -2.73 -7.91
C ALA A 111 -6.65 -1.34 -7.40
N ARG A 112 -6.12 -0.27 -8.01
CA ARG A 112 -6.48 1.11 -7.68
C ARG A 112 -7.90 1.47 -8.13
N GLU A 113 -8.33 1.00 -9.28
CA GLU A 113 -9.70 1.17 -9.76
C GLU A 113 -10.69 0.42 -8.85
N LEU A 114 -10.34 -0.82 -8.48
CA LEU A 114 -11.14 -1.65 -7.60
C LEU A 114 -11.32 -1.03 -6.21
N ARG A 115 -10.27 -0.39 -5.67
CA ARG A 115 -10.39 0.40 -4.43
C ARG A 115 -11.51 1.44 -4.52
N ASN A 116 -11.65 2.14 -5.64
CA ASN A 116 -12.67 3.18 -5.80
C ASN A 116 -14.08 2.56 -5.84
N ARG A 117 -14.23 1.40 -6.49
CA ARG A 117 -15.50 0.66 -6.54
C ARG A 117 -15.93 0.15 -5.16
N LEU A 118 -14.97 -0.37 -4.38
CA LEU A 118 -15.22 -0.90 -3.04
C LEU A 118 -15.75 0.13 -2.03
N ILE A 119 -15.58 1.43 -2.29
CA ILE A 119 -16.07 2.50 -1.41
C ILE A 119 -17.55 2.83 -1.70
N HIS A 120 -18.06 2.52 -2.89
CA HIS A 120 -19.35 3.06 -3.37
C HIS A 120 -20.34 2.02 -3.89
N GLU A 121 -19.92 0.84 -4.34
CA GLU A 121 -20.79 -0.07 -5.11
C GLU A 121 -21.73 -0.95 -4.27
N TYR A 122 -21.46 -1.15 -2.98
CA TYR A 122 -22.30 -2.03 -2.14
C TYR A 122 -23.75 -1.54 -1.99
N MET A 123 -24.00 -0.26 -2.23
CA MET A 123 -25.33 0.34 -2.17
C MET A 123 -26.18 0.07 -3.42
N THR A 124 -25.59 -0.40 -4.52
CA THR A 124 -26.27 -0.52 -5.82
C THR A 124 -26.31 -1.93 -6.39
N ASP A 125 -25.30 -2.77 -6.14
CA ASP A 125 -25.27 -4.17 -6.59
C ASP A 125 -24.52 -5.07 -5.59
N ALA A 126 -25.28 -5.89 -4.85
CA ALA A 126 -24.71 -6.81 -3.87
C ALA A 126 -23.88 -7.93 -4.49
N ASN A 127 -24.23 -8.45 -5.67
CA ASN A 127 -23.48 -9.54 -6.30
C ASN A 127 -22.16 -9.01 -6.87
N GLY A 128 -22.22 -7.89 -7.60
CA GLY A 128 -21.04 -7.19 -8.10
C GLY A 128 -20.09 -6.83 -6.96
N PHE A 129 -20.61 -6.33 -5.84
CA PHE A 129 -19.79 -5.97 -4.69
C PHE A 129 -19.07 -7.17 -4.04
N VAL A 130 -19.73 -8.33 -3.93
CA VAL A 130 -19.05 -9.57 -3.47
C VAL A 130 -17.90 -9.94 -4.41
N ALA A 131 -18.15 -9.92 -5.73
CA ALA A 131 -17.12 -10.24 -6.73
C ALA A 131 -15.93 -9.28 -6.62
N ASP A 132 -16.19 -7.99 -6.43
CA ASP A 132 -15.18 -6.96 -6.25
C ASP A 132 -14.35 -7.16 -4.97
N ILE A 133 -14.99 -7.55 -3.86
CA ILE A 133 -14.24 -7.85 -2.63
C ILE A 133 -13.32 -9.05 -2.86
N HIS A 134 -13.82 -10.12 -3.49
CA HIS A 134 -12.99 -11.29 -3.79
C HIS A 134 -11.81 -10.93 -4.69
N ALA A 135 -12.04 -10.18 -5.77
CA ALA A 135 -10.98 -9.70 -6.64
C ALA A 135 -9.92 -8.88 -5.88
N ALA A 136 -10.34 -8.06 -4.91
CA ALA A 136 -9.41 -7.26 -4.10
C ALA A 136 -8.55 -8.14 -3.18
N GLY A 137 -9.13 -9.25 -2.71
CA GLY A 137 -8.44 -10.25 -1.89
C GLY A 137 -7.25 -10.90 -2.59
N GLU A 138 -7.35 -11.11 -3.90
CA GLU A 138 -6.30 -11.79 -4.69
C GLU A 138 -5.01 -10.96 -4.82
N PHE A 139 -5.11 -9.63 -4.75
CA PHE A 139 -3.94 -8.74 -4.88
C PHE A 139 -2.98 -8.77 -3.67
N ILE A 140 -3.35 -9.40 -2.55
CA ILE A 140 -2.50 -9.38 -1.35
C ILE A 140 -1.14 -10.04 -1.59
N GLY A 141 -1.07 -11.08 -2.43
CA GLY A 141 0.20 -11.73 -2.82
C GLY A 141 1.12 -10.75 -3.53
N MET A 142 0.62 -10.17 -4.63
CA MET A 142 1.31 -9.14 -5.42
C MET A 142 1.86 -8.01 -4.55
N PHE A 143 1.08 -7.54 -3.56
CA PHE A 143 1.50 -6.48 -2.64
C PHE A 143 2.62 -6.90 -1.68
N ARG A 144 2.61 -8.14 -1.19
CA ARG A 144 3.71 -8.68 -0.37
C ARG A 144 4.99 -8.81 -1.18
N ASP A 145 4.89 -9.32 -2.40
CA ASP A 145 6.04 -9.50 -3.28
C ASP A 145 6.65 -8.15 -3.66
N SER A 146 5.80 -7.16 -3.96
CA SER A 146 6.25 -5.79 -4.24
C SER A 146 6.97 -5.16 -3.05
N TYR A 147 6.44 -5.35 -1.83
CA TYR A 147 7.10 -4.90 -0.61
C TYR A 147 8.47 -5.59 -0.42
N ALA A 148 8.54 -6.89 -0.62
CA ALA A 148 9.78 -7.67 -0.48
C ALA A 148 10.86 -7.20 -1.48
N SER A 149 10.48 -6.96 -2.74
CA SER A 149 11.40 -6.41 -3.75
C SER A 149 11.92 -5.02 -3.38
N LEU A 150 11.07 -4.15 -2.84
CA LEU A 150 11.49 -2.82 -2.38
C LEU A 150 12.36 -2.89 -1.12
N LEU A 151 12.09 -3.83 -0.21
CA LEU A 151 12.93 -4.11 0.95
C LEU A 151 14.34 -4.58 0.55
N ALA A 152 14.44 -5.41 -0.50
CA ALA A 152 15.73 -5.85 -1.02
C ALA A 152 16.64 -4.68 -1.47
N ILE A 153 16.06 -3.54 -1.86
CA ILE A 153 16.83 -2.31 -2.14
C ILE A 153 17.46 -1.76 -0.86
N ALA A 154 16.71 -1.72 0.25
CA ALA A 154 17.22 -1.25 1.52
C ALA A 154 18.38 -2.12 2.02
N GLU A 155 18.25 -3.44 1.88
CA GLU A 155 19.27 -4.40 2.24
C GLU A 155 20.48 -4.32 1.33
N GLY A 156 20.28 -4.43 0.02
CA GLY A 156 21.38 -4.48 -0.95
C GLY A 156 22.13 -3.16 -1.10
N ARG A 157 21.45 -2.01 -1.02
CA ARG A 157 22.08 -0.69 -1.26
C ARG A 157 22.54 -0.02 0.02
N PHE A 158 21.84 -0.22 1.12
CA PHE A 158 22.10 0.52 2.37
C PHE A 158 22.50 -0.36 3.54
N GLY A 159 22.48 -1.69 3.39
CA GLY A 159 22.76 -2.62 4.48
C GLY A 159 21.74 -2.50 5.62
N VAL A 160 20.52 -2.05 5.32
CA VAL A 160 19.45 -1.86 6.32
C VAL A 160 18.44 -3.01 6.20
N PRO A 161 18.51 -4.02 7.08
CA PRO A 161 17.54 -5.11 7.12
C PRO A 161 16.19 -4.63 7.69
N GLU A 162 15.14 -5.40 7.43
CA GLU A 162 13.76 -5.04 7.84
C GLU A 162 13.64 -4.67 9.33
N HIS A 163 14.24 -5.45 10.22
CA HIS A 163 14.18 -5.22 11.68
C HIS A 163 14.84 -3.91 12.15
N LYS A 164 15.62 -3.25 11.28
CA LYS A 164 16.26 -1.95 11.54
C LYS A 164 15.46 -0.77 11.01
N LEU A 165 14.42 -0.99 10.20
CA LEU A 165 13.63 0.08 9.60
C LEU A 165 12.93 0.98 10.64
N GLN A 166 12.59 0.43 11.82
CA GLN A 166 12.00 1.19 12.94
C GLN A 166 12.86 2.38 13.40
N GLU A 167 14.18 2.32 13.22
CA GLU A 167 15.11 3.39 13.60
C GLU A 167 14.89 4.65 12.73
N TYR A 168 14.24 4.50 11.57
CA TYR A 168 14.05 5.56 10.56
C TYR A 168 12.68 6.25 10.62
N LEU A 169 11.81 5.97 11.59
CA LEU A 169 10.50 6.63 11.71
C LEU A 169 10.55 8.02 12.36
N HIS A 170 11.50 8.23 13.27
CA HIS A 170 11.65 9.46 14.05
C HIS A 170 12.10 10.72 13.28
N PRO A 171 12.76 10.66 12.10
CA PRO A 171 13.16 11.85 11.35
C PRO A 171 12.01 12.66 10.73
N ILE A 172 10.78 12.15 10.65
CA ILE A 172 9.68 12.82 9.93
C ILE A 172 8.99 13.92 10.76
N VAL A 173 9.19 13.97 12.09
CA VAL A 173 8.43 14.86 12.98
C VAL A 173 8.99 16.29 13.07
N VAL A 174 10.22 16.56 12.58
CA VAL A 174 10.92 17.82 12.88
C VAL A 174 10.76 18.93 11.81
N GLU A 175 10.20 18.66 10.62
CA GLU A 175 10.12 19.68 9.54
C GLU A 175 8.78 20.45 9.44
N VAL A 176 7.85 20.31 10.38
CA VAL A 176 6.58 21.07 10.37
C VAL A 176 6.34 21.77 11.71
N SER A 177 7.25 22.64 12.14
CA SER A 177 7.00 23.70 13.14
C SER A 177 8.29 24.48 13.38
N ASN A 178 8.52 25.54 12.59
CA ASN A 178 9.11 26.82 13.04
C ASN A 178 9.60 27.61 11.83
N GLU A 179 8.66 28.25 11.13
CA GLU A 179 8.91 29.52 10.45
C GLU A 179 7.57 30.26 10.35
N ASP A 180 7.23 30.92 11.45
CA ASP A 180 6.42 32.14 11.46
C ASP A 180 6.67 32.82 12.82
N ARG A 181 7.71 33.66 12.83
CA ARG A 181 7.96 34.69 13.83
C ARG A 181 8.18 36.01 13.11
#